data_AF-A0A498ESY9-F1
#
_entry.id   AF-A0A498ESY9-F1
#
_cell.length_a   1.000
_cell.length_b   1.000
_cell.length_c   1.000
_cell.angle_alpha   90.00
_cell.angle_beta   90.00
_cell.angle_gamma   90.00
#
_symmetry.space_group_name_H-M   'P 1'
#
loop_
_entity.id
_entity.type
_entity.pdbx_description
1 polymer ?
#
loop_
_entity_poly.entity_id
_entity_poly.type
_entity_poly.pdbx_seq_one_letter_code
_entity_poly.pdbx_strand_id
1 'polypeptide(L)'
;PEFTPSYRTAGERLTLKDLRAETQERAENYEDHLTVRDHADINVDPDYIGLDGSPTIVSSVDPIPKAPAEREATMVDPDDSSAMQDVLEAMKSAVGGDTAAAGGD
;
A
#
# COMPACT_ATOMS: atom_id res chain seq x y z
N PRO A 1 -11.74 0.05 -3.15
CA PRO A 1 -12.86 -0.81 -2.71
C PRO A 1 -13.22 -0.48 -1.26
N GLU A 2 -14.44 -0.03 -1.01
CA GLU A 2 -14.95 0.11 0.36
C GLU A 2 -15.58 -1.23 0.77
N PHE A 3 -15.11 -1.77 1.89
CA PHE A 3 -15.63 -3.01 2.43
C PHE A 3 -16.80 -2.72 3.37
N THR A 4 -17.98 -3.25 3.03
CA THR A 4 -19.15 -3.24 3.91
C THR A 4 -19.35 -4.64 4.49
N PRO A 5 -19.19 -4.83 5.81
CA PRO A 5 -19.37 -6.15 6.42
C PRO A 5 -20.83 -6.63 6.27
N SER A 6 -21.02 -7.89 5.90
CA SER A 6 -22.35 -8.53 5.82
C SER A 6 -22.39 -9.81 6.65
N TYR A 7 -23.37 -9.92 7.56
CA TYR A 7 -23.55 -11.06 8.46
C TYR A 7 -24.88 -11.75 8.16
N ARG A 8 -24.82 -12.81 7.35
CA ARG A 8 -25.97 -13.48 6.74
C ARG A 8 -26.66 -14.39 7.75
N THR A 9 -25.90 -15.08 8.59
CA THR A 9 -26.46 -16.05 9.54
C THR A 9 -26.78 -15.41 10.90
N ALA A 10 -27.71 -16.02 11.64
CA ALA A 10 -27.99 -15.61 13.02
C ALA A 10 -26.76 -15.84 13.92
N GLY A 11 -26.02 -16.92 13.71
CA GLY A 11 -24.78 -17.23 14.44
C GLY A 11 -23.75 -16.12 14.30
N GLU A 12 -23.46 -15.68 13.07
CA GLU A 12 -22.53 -14.56 12.83
C GLU A 12 -22.93 -13.28 13.58
N ARG A 13 -24.23 -12.95 13.60
CA ARG A 13 -24.71 -11.74 14.30
C ARG A 13 -24.62 -11.89 15.82
N LEU A 14 -24.83 -13.09 16.35
CA LEU A 14 -24.66 -13.36 17.78
C LEU A 14 -23.19 -13.29 18.17
N THR A 15 -22.29 -13.92 17.41
CA THR A 15 -20.85 -13.80 17.61
C THR A 15 -20.38 -12.36 17.58
N LEU A 16 -20.86 -11.55 16.62
CA LEU A 16 -20.55 -10.12 16.58
C LEU A 16 -21.02 -9.39 17.85
N LYS A 17 -22.21 -9.72 18.36
CA LYS A 17 -22.74 -9.13 19.59
C LYS A 17 -21.85 -9.46 20.78
N ASP A 18 -21.44 -10.72 20.91
CA ASP A 18 -20.59 -11.19 22.01
C ASP A 18 -19.22 -10.52 21.95
N LEU A 19 -18.59 -10.51 20.77
CA LEU A 19 -17.31 -9.84 20.55
C LEU A 19 -17.37 -8.34 20.84
N ARG A 20 -18.49 -7.67 20.53
CA ARG A 20 -18.67 -6.25 20.85
C ARG A 20 -18.77 -6.01 22.35
N ALA A 21 -19.51 -6.85 23.06
CA ALA A 21 -19.63 -6.74 24.51
C ALA A 21 -18.26 -6.97 25.18
N GLU A 22 -17.55 -8.02 24.77
CA GLU A 22 -16.19 -8.31 25.23
C GLU A 22 -15.22 -7.17 24.91
N THR A 23 -15.27 -6.62 23.70
CA THR A 23 -14.41 -5.50 23.31
C THR A 23 -14.68 -4.27 24.17
N GLN A 24 -15.95 -3.98 24.47
CA GLN A 24 -16.33 -2.86 25.33
C GLN A 24 -15.78 -3.04 26.75
N GLU A 25 -15.95 -4.23 27.33
CA GLU A 25 -15.44 -4.58 28.66
C GLU A 25 -13.90 -4.49 28.74
N ARG A 26 -13.21 -5.02 27.72
CA ARG A 26 -11.75 -4.95 27.63
C ARG A 26 -11.25 -3.53 27.41
N ALA A 27 -11.98 -2.69 26.67
CA ALA A 27 -11.59 -1.31 26.43
C ALA A 27 -11.69 -0.46 27.71
N GLU A 28 -12.69 -0.72 28.55
CA GLU A 28 -12.83 -0.07 29.86
C GLU A 28 -11.66 -0.43 30.81
N ASN A 29 -11.08 -1.63 30.65
CA ASN A 29 -9.95 -2.12 31.45
C ASN A 29 -8.72 -2.41 30.57
N TYR A 30 -8.43 -1.52 29.60
CA TYR A 30 -7.42 -1.79 28.57
C TYR A 30 -6.02 -2.05 29.15
N GLU A 31 -5.70 -1.48 30.31
CA GLU A 31 -4.42 -1.64 30.99
C GLU A 31 -4.13 -3.10 31.40
N ASP A 32 -5.16 -3.91 31.66
CA ASP A 32 -5.02 -5.35 31.96
C ASP A 32 -4.67 -6.17 30.71
N HIS A 33 -4.88 -5.61 29.52
CA HIS A 33 -4.76 -6.28 28.24
C HIS A 33 -3.68 -5.71 27.33
N LEU A 34 -3.22 -4.48 27.59
CA LEU A 34 -2.26 -3.76 26.78
C LEU A 34 -1.11 -3.23 27.64
N THR A 35 0.11 -3.66 27.32
CA THR A 35 1.31 -3.06 27.90
C THR A 35 1.66 -1.79 27.15
N VAL A 36 1.46 -0.64 27.79
CA VAL A 36 1.94 0.66 27.29
C VAL A 36 3.37 0.86 27.76
N ARG A 37 4.25 1.31 26.85
CA ARG A 37 5.62 1.70 27.17
C ARG A 37 5.93 3.02 26.49
N ASP A 38 6.63 3.90 27.20
CA ASP A 38 7.17 5.12 26.62
C ASP A 38 8.63 4.93 26.17
N HIS A 39 9.25 6.01 25.68
CA HIS A 39 10.64 6.02 25.23
C HIS A 39 11.64 5.72 26.36
N ALA A 40 11.36 6.11 27.60
CA ALA A 40 12.21 5.84 28.75
C ALA A 40 12.16 4.36 29.13
N ASP A 41 10.97 3.74 29.07
CA ASP A 41 10.77 2.31 29.33
C ASP A 41 11.50 1.39 28.35
N ILE A 42 11.81 1.90 27.15
CA ILE A 42 12.50 1.15 26.09
C ILE A 42 13.94 1.64 25.83
N ASN A 43 14.46 2.55 26.66
CA ASN A 43 15.81 3.11 26.54
C ASN A 43 16.09 3.72 25.15
N VAL A 44 15.16 4.56 24.68
CA VAL A 44 15.28 5.30 23.43
C VAL A 44 15.41 6.79 23.71
N ASP A 45 16.35 7.44 23.03
CA ASP A 45 16.55 8.88 23.12
C ASP A 45 15.42 9.63 22.37
N PRO A 46 14.66 10.50 23.04
CA PRO A 46 13.55 11.24 22.43
C PRO A 46 14.00 12.14 21.27
N ASP A 47 15.25 12.60 21.25
CA ASP A 47 15.77 13.47 20.19
C ASP A 47 16.02 12.72 18.87
N TYR A 48 16.02 11.38 18.92
CA TYR A 48 16.23 10.50 17.75
C TYR A 48 14.95 9.77 17.31
N ILE A 49 13.78 10.21 17.78
CA ILE A 49 12.48 9.68 17.35
C ILE A 49 11.56 10.78 16.84
N GLY A 50 10.56 10.40 16.05
CA GLY A 50 9.58 11.33 15.50
C GLY A 50 10.15 12.24 14.41
N LEU A 51 9.66 13.48 14.37
CA LEU A 51 10.05 14.45 13.35
C LEU A 51 11.51 14.87 13.51
N ASP A 52 11.94 15.13 14.75
CA ASP A 52 13.27 15.66 15.04
C ASP A 52 14.37 14.60 14.81
N GLY A 53 14.05 13.32 15.03
CA GLY A 53 14.93 12.20 14.70
C GLY A 53 14.91 11.75 13.24
N SER A 54 14.02 12.29 12.40
CA SER A 54 13.89 11.86 11.01
C SER A 54 14.98 12.47 10.13
N PRO A 55 15.67 11.67 9.29
CA PRO A 55 16.63 12.22 8.32
C PRO A 55 15.95 12.94 7.14
N THR A 56 14.63 12.82 7.00
CA THR A 56 13.87 13.37 5.87
C THR A 56 12.62 14.13 6.33
N ILE A 57 12.16 15.07 5.50
CA ILE A 57 10.95 15.88 5.74
C ILE A 57 9.99 15.77 4.55
N VAL A 58 8.69 15.66 4.84
CA VAL A 58 7.66 15.65 3.80
C VAL A 58 7.40 17.09 3.34
N SER A 59 7.74 17.40 2.07
CA SER A 59 7.54 18.74 1.49
C SER A 59 6.14 18.96 0.92
N SER A 60 5.55 17.92 0.32
CA SER A 60 4.20 17.95 -0.26
C SER A 60 3.68 16.51 -0.36
N VAL A 61 2.35 16.38 -0.40
CA VAL A 61 1.68 15.10 -0.70
C VAL A 61 0.75 15.36 -1.86
N ASP A 62 1.15 14.92 -3.05
CA ASP A 62 0.32 15.01 -4.25
C ASP A 62 -0.49 13.72 -4.42
N PRO A 63 -1.83 13.79 -4.43
CA PRO A 63 -2.65 12.61 -4.68
C PRO A 63 -2.35 12.03 -6.06
N ILE A 64 -1.96 10.76 -6.11
CA ILE A 64 -1.77 10.06 -7.37
C ILE A 64 -3.14 9.91 -8.05
N PRO A 65 -3.34 10.44 -9.27
CA PRO A 65 -4.57 10.23 -10.01
C PRO A 65 -4.83 8.73 -10.19
N LYS A 66 -6.03 8.27 -9.83
CA LYS A 66 -6.43 6.90 -10.13
C LYS A 66 -6.43 6.74 -11.64
N ALA A 67 -5.71 5.73 -12.14
CA ALA A 67 -5.76 5.41 -13.56
C ALA A 67 -7.23 5.18 -13.97
N PRO A 68 -7.64 5.64 -15.16
CA PRO A 68 -8.97 5.36 -15.67
C PRO A 68 -9.21 3.85 -15.69
N ALA A 69 -10.43 3.44 -15.35
CA ALA A 69 -10.81 2.04 -15.26
C ALA A 69 -10.73 1.33 -16.63
N GLU A 70 -10.79 2.10 -17.71
CA GLU A 70 -10.69 1.62 -19.07
C GLU A 70 -9.43 2.19 -19.70
N ARG A 71 -8.64 1.31 -20.31
CA ARG A 71 -7.50 1.70 -21.15
C ARG A 71 -7.89 1.46 -22.59
N GLU A 72 -7.75 2.49 -23.41
CA GLU A 72 -7.78 2.31 -24.85
C GLU A 72 -6.50 1.60 -25.25
N ALA A 73 -6.65 0.41 -25.82
CA ALA A 73 -5.54 -0.37 -26.36
C ALA A 73 -5.74 -0.50 -27.87
N THR A 74 -4.68 -0.26 -28.63
CA THR A 74 -4.66 -0.57 -30.05
C THR A 74 -4.70 -2.09 -30.20
N MET A 75 -5.79 -2.61 -30.78
CA MET A 75 -5.90 -4.03 -31.11
C MET A 75 -5.03 -4.33 -32.31
N VAL A 76 -4.10 -5.27 -32.17
CA VAL A 76 -3.20 -5.70 -33.24
C VAL A 76 -3.54 -7.13 -33.61
N ASP A 77 -3.72 -7.38 -34.90
CA ASP A 77 -3.87 -8.73 -35.46
C ASP A 77 -2.48 -9.35 -35.68
N PRO A 78 -2.17 -10.54 -35.13
CA PRO A 78 -0.87 -11.20 -35.34
C PRO A 78 -0.57 -11.54 -36.80
N ASP A 79 -1.59 -11.65 -37.66
CA ASP A 79 -1.40 -11.93 -39.08
C ASP A 79 -1.09 -10.66 -39.90
N ASP A 80 -1.25 -9.47 -39.33
CA ASP A 80 -0.85 -8.20 -39.94
C ASP A 80 0.63 -7.91 -39.66
N SER A 81 1.48 -8.33 -40.59
CA SER A 81 2.92 -8.11 -40.54
C SER A 81 3.34 -6.64 -40.34
N SER A 82 2.54 -5.68 -40.85
CA SER A 82 2.85 -4.26 -40.71
C SER A 82 2.55 -3.76 -39.29
N ALA A 83 1.41 -4.15 -38.72
CA ALA A 83 1.07 -3.82 -37.34
C ALA A 83 2.01 -4.51 -36.32
N MET A 84 2.48 -5.72 -36.63
CA MET A 84 3.48 -6.42 -35.82
C MET A 84 4.86 -5.76 -35.84
N GLN A 85 5.22 -5.09 -36.94
CA GLN A 85 6.44 -4.28 -37.04
C GLN A 85 6.42 -3.12 -36.04
N ASP A 86 5.26 -2.45 -35.90
CA ASP A 86 5.07 -1.33 -34.98
C ASP A 86 5.19 -1.77 -33.51
N VAL A 87 4.66 -2.94 -33.16
CA VAL A 87 4.82 -3.54 -31.81
C VAL A 87 6.30 -3.80 -31.51
N LEU A 88 7.03 -4.39 -32.46
CA LEU A 88 8.46 -4.65 -32.30
C LEU A 88 9.26 -3.36 -32.10
N GLU A 89 8.96 -2.32 -32.88
CA GLU A 89 9.62 -1.02 -32.76
C GLU A 89 9.35 -0.38 -31.39
N ALA A 90 8.12 -0.43 -30.89
CA ALA A 90 7.77 0.06 -29.55
C ALA A 90 8.54 -0.69 -28.44
N MET A 91 8.68 -2.02 -28.56
CA MET A 91 9.40 -2.84 -27.57
C MET A 91 10.91 -2.59 -27.55
N LYS A 92 11.54 -2.16 -28.65
CA LYS A 92 12.98 -1.87 -28.69
C LYS A 92 13.40 -0.81 -27.67
N SER A 93 12.54 0.19 -27.42
CA SER A 93 12.79 1.23 -26.42
C SER A 93 12.91 0.66 -24.99
N ALA A 94 12.17 -0.41 -24.69
CA ALA A 94 12.15 -1.06 -23.38
C ALA A 94 13.30 -2.07 -23.21
N VAL A 95 13.83 -2.61 -24.31
CA VAL A 95 14.90 -3.62 -24.30
C VAL A 95 16.30 -2.97 -24.38
N GLY A 96 16.42 -1.74 -24.91
CA GLY A 96 17.70 -1.03 -25.04
C GLY A 96 18.19 -0.30 -23.77
N GLY A 97 17.50 -0.44 -22.64
CA GLY A 97 17.76 0.32 -21.42
C GLY A 97 18.48 -0.44 -20.32
N ASP A 98 19.65 -1.03 -20.59
CA ASP A 98 20.74 -1.16 -19.60
C ASP A 98 22.06 -1.61 -20.25
N THR A 99 23.06 -0.73 -20.32
CA THR A 99 24.51 -1.04 -20.48
C THR A 99 25.39 0.22 -20.45
N ALA A 100 24.84 1.44 -20.43
CA ALA A 100 25.62 2.68 -20.47
C ALA A 100 25.87 3.34 -19.09
N ALA A 101 25.84 2.58 -17.98
CA ALA A 101 26.10 3.10 -16.64
C ALA A 101 27.10 2.25 -15.82
N ALA A 102 28.06 1.60 -16.46
CA ALA A 102 29.18 0.92 -15.79
C ALA A 102 30.50 1.22 -16.51
N GLY A 103 31.02 2.43 -16.32
CA GLY A 103 32.28 2.89 -16.89
C GLY A 103 32.69 4.22 -16.28
N GLY A 104 32.94 4.22 -14.97
CA GLY A 104 33.40 5.38 -14.22
C GLY A 104 34.02 4.96 -12.89
N ASP A 105 35.25 4.45 -12.96
CA ASP A 105 36.44 4.95 -12.24
C ASP A 105 37.68 4.11 -12.64
#